data_AF-A0A3G1KX82-F1
#
_entry.id   AF-A0A3G1KX82-F1
#
_cell.length_a   1.000
_cell.length_b   1.000
_cell.length_c   1.000
_cell.angle_alpha   90.00
_cell.angle_beta   90.00
_cell.angle_gamma   90.00
#
_symmetry.space_group_name_H-M   'P 1'
#
loop_
_entity.id
_entity.type
_entity.pdbx_description
1 polymer ?
#
loop_
_entity_poly.entity_id
_entity_poly.type
_entity_poly.pdbx_seq_one_letter_code
_entity_poly.pdbx_strand_id
1 'polypeptide(L)'
;MEKRIMVGQIVKSKSGRDQGRYFLVSRISPEQKSVFLVDGDKRLLNNPKKKNLCHVQVTKMIAREIAEKIQKGVAPCDQEIKRYLKESKVD
;
A
#
# COMPACT_ATOMS: atom_id res chain seq x y z
N MET A 1 11.88 9.80 15.42
CA MET A 1 11.62 9.84 13.97
C MET A 1 10.21 9.34 13.71
N GLU A 2 9.27 10.22 13.41
CA GLU A 2 7.95 9.82 12.92
C GLU A 2 8.13 9.08 11.58
N LYS A 3 7.69 7.82 11.50
CA LYS A 3 7.70 7.10 10.22
C LYS A 3 6.59 7.68 9.34
N ARG A 4 6.97 8.60 8.47
CA ARG A 4 6.06 9.19 7.48
C ARG A 4 5.70 8.12 6.44
N ILE A 5 4.44 7.71 6.40
CA ILE A 5 3.92 6.86 5.33
C ILE A 5 3.50 7.75 4.16
N MET A 6 3.72 7.28 2.94
CA MET A 6 3.40 7.99 1.71
C MET A 6 2.54 7.12 0.78
N VAL A 7 1.82 7.74 -0.15
CA VAL A 7 1.13 7.01 -1.22
C VAL A 7 2.17 6.29 -2.09
N GLY A 8 1.86 5.05 -2.49
CA GLY A 8 2.77 4.15 -3.20
C GLY A 8 3.82 3.46 -2.30
N GLN A 9 3.86 3.77 -1.00
CA GLN A 9 4.71 3.07 -0.05
C GLN A 9 4.32 1.59 0.04
N ILE A 10 5.31 0.69 0.02
CA ILE A 10 5.09 -0.72 0.29
C ILE A 10 5.12 -0.94 1.81
N VAL A 11 4.11 -1.64 2.32
CA VAL A 11 3.99 -1.97 3.74
C VAL A 11 3.68 -3.45 3.92
N LYS A 12 4.15 -4.03 5.02
CA LYS A 12 3.81 -5.38 5.45
C LYS A 12 2.72 -5.32 6.51
N SER A 13 1.70 -6.17 6.40
CA SER A 13 0.70 -6.30 7.45
C SER A 13 1.30 -7.06 8.64
N LYS A 14 1.32 -6.45 9.82
CA LYS A 14 1.88 -7.05 11.04
C LYS A 14 0.96 -8.06 11.72
N SER A 15 -0.35 -7.93 11.53
CA SER A 15 -1.35 -8.72 12.26
C SER A 15 -2.67 -8.91 11.49
N GLY A 16 -3.47 -9.90 11.91
CA GLY A 16 -4.80 -10.23 11.38
C GLY A 16 -4.77 -11.11 10.13
N ARG A 17 -5.91 -11.23 9.41
CA ARG A 17 -6.10 -12.16 8.27
C ARG A 17 -5.01 -12.13 7.18
N ASP A 18 -4.37 -10.97 6.99
CA ASP A 18 -3.36 -10.77 5.96
C ASP A 18 -1.95 -10.62 6.56
N GLN A 19 -1.71 -11.07 7.78
CA GLN A 19 -0.40 -11.00 8.44
C GLN A 19 0.70 -11.59 7.53
N GLY A 20 1.83 -10.89 7.47
CA GLY A 20 2.97 -11.27 6.65
C GLY A 20 2.89 -10.85 5.18
N ARG A 21 1.71 -10.50 4.67
CA ARG A 21 1.53 -10.07 3.27
C ARG A 21 1.92 -8.61 3.07
N TYR A 22 2.43 -8.31 1.88
CA TYR A 22 2.79 -6.97 1.44
C TYR A 22 1.64 -6.31 0.67
N PHE A 23 1.54 -5.00 0.85
CA PHE A 23 0.54 -4.16 0.22
C PHE A 23 1.14 -2.82 -0.19
N LEU A 24 0.53 -2.20 -1.19
CA LEU A 24 0.78 -0.82 -1.57
C LEU A 24 -0.21 0.10 -0.87
N VAL A 25 0.27 1.23 -0.35
CA VAL A 25 -0.59 2.28 0.23
C VAL A 25 -1.20 3.10 -0.89
N SER A 26 -2.51 2.97 -1.11
CA SER A 26 -3.22 3.74 -2.14
C SER A 26 -3.69 5.10 -1.64
N ARG A 27 -4.09 5.19 -0.36
CA ARG A 27 -4.56 6.42 0.29
C ARG A 27 -4.19 6.44 1.77
N ILE A 28 -4.10 7.65 2.32
CA ILE A 28 -3.80 7.89 3.74
C ILE A 28 -4.93 8.73 4.32
N SER A 29 -5.40 8.36 5.51
CA SER A 29 -6.35 9.14 6.30
C SER A 29 -5.70 9.53 7.63
N PRO A 30 -5.06 10.72 7.69
CA PRO A 30 -4.35 11.19 8.88
C PRO A 30 -5.26 11.28 10.11
N GLU A 31 -6.46 11.86 9.95
CA GLU A 31 -7.45 12.01 11.02
C GLU A 31 -7.79 10.69 11.70
N GLN A 32 -7.92 9.62 10.92
CA GLN A 32 -8.31 8.30 11.39
C GLN A 32 -7.11 7.39 11.72
N LYS A 33 -5.88 7.91 11.65
CA LYS A 33 -4.63 7.14 11.81
C LYS A 33 -4.67 5.81 11.04
N SER A 34 -5.16 5.86 9.81
CA SER A 34 -5.37 4.67 8.98
C SER A 34 -4.93 4.90 7.54
N VAL A 35 -4.64 3.79 6.87
CA VAL A 35 -4.21 3.73 5.47
C VAL A 35 -5.08 2.74 4.71
N PHE A 36 -5.18 2.97 3.40
CA PHE A 36 -5.88 2.09 2.48
C PHE A 36 -4.85 1.30 1.69
N LEU A 37 -4.98 -0.02 1.74
CA LEU A 37 -4.00 -0.97 1.23
C LEU A 37 -4.57 -1.76 0.05
N VAL A 38 -3.75 -1.92 -0.99
CA VAL A 38 -4.09 -2.66 -2.21
C VAL A 38 -2.97 -3.65 -2.55
N ASP A 39 -3.35 -4.81 -3.07
CA ASP A 39 -2.42 -5.83 -3.59
C ASP A 39 -2.63 -6.18 -5.07
N GLY A 40 -3.68 -5.61 -5.69
CA GLY A 40 -4.01 -5.86 -7.10
C GLY A 40 -4.55 -7.28 -7.37
N ASP A 41 -4.87 -8.05 -6.32
CA ASP A 41 -5.37 -9.42 -6.42
C ASP A 41 -6.64 -9.59 -5.59
N LYS A 42 -6.52 -9.57 -4.26
CA LYS A 42 -7.65 -9.69 -3.33
C LYS A 42 -8.16 -8.33 -2.87
N ARG A 43 -7.30 -7.31 -2.90
CA ARG A 43 -7.56 -5.93 -2.48
C ARG A 43 -7.25 -5.03 -3.67
N LEU A 44 -8.31 -4.69 -4.39
CA LEU A 44 -8.28 -3.87 -5.59
C LEU A 44 -8.38 -2.38 -5.24
N LEU A 45 -8.07 -1.50 -6.20
CA LEU A 45 -8.18 -0.04 -6.00
C LEU A 45 -9.61 0.43 -5.69
N ASN A 46 -10.62 -0.25 -6.22
CA ASN A 46 -12.03 0.04 -5.96
C ASN A 46 -12.53 -0.51 -4.61
N ASN A 47 -11.84 -1.51 -4.04
CA ASN A 47 -12.16 -2.12 -2.76
C ASN A 47 -10.90 -2.27 -1.88
N PRO A 48 -10.28 -1.14 -1.51
CA PRO A 48 -9.04 -1.15 -0.76
C PRO A 48 -9.27 -1.57 0.69
N LYS A 49 -8.28 -2.22 1.28
CA LYS A 49 -8.36 -2.61 2.68
C LYS A 49 -7.99 -1.46 3.60
N LYS A 50 -8.91 -0.99 4.43
CA LYS A 50 -8.60 -0.08 5.53
C LYS A 50 -7.75 -0.78 6.60
N LYS A 51 -6.63 -0.18 6.99
CA LYS A 51 -5.72 -0.72 8.01
C LYS A 51 -5.22 0.40 8.93
N ASN A 52 -5.24 0.16 10.23
CA ASN A 52 -4.68 1.09 11.21
C ASN A 52 -3.15 1.13 11.08
N LEU A 53 -2.54 2.31 11.23
CA LEU A 53 -1.10 2.52 11.19
C LEU A 53 -0.34 1.63 12.19
N CYS A 54 -0.92 1.36 13.37
CA CYS A 54 -0.32 0.48 14.36
C CYS A 54 -0.17 -0.98 13.88
N HIS A 55 -0.88 -1.40 12.83
CA HIS A 55 -0.86 -2.76 12.29
C HIS A 55 -0.10 -2.90 10.97
N VAL A 56 0.59 -1.84 10.52
CA VAL A 56 1.46 -1.90 9.35
C VAL A 56 2.93 -1.76 9.74
N GLN A 57 3.80 -2.42 8.99
CA GLN A 57 5.23 -2.25 9.03
C GLN A 57 5.65 -1.57 7.74
N VAL A 58 6.16 -0.35 7.88
CA VAL A 58 6.66 0.45 6.75
C VAL A 58 7.98 -0.13 6.26
N THR A 59 8.10 -0.34 4.96
CA THR A 59 9.35 -0.78 4.31
C THR A 59 10.13 0.44 3.79
N LYS A 60 11.29 0.23 3.17
CA LYS A 60 12.02 1.31 2.49
C LYS A 60 11.59 1.52 1.04
N MET A 61 10.72 0.66 0.51
CA MET A 61 10.37 0.66 -0.90
C MET A 61 9.11 1.46 -1.21
N ILE A 62 9.18 2.29 -2.24
CA ILE A 62 8.07 3.09 -2.75
C ILE A 62 7.93 2.81 -4.23
N ALA A 63 6.73 2.42 -4.65
CA ALA A 63 6.36 2.27 -6.05
C ALA A 63 6.16 3.66 -6.67
N ARG A 64 7.24 4.33 -7.03
CA ARG A 64 7.22 5.74 -7.48
C ARG A 64 6.29 5.95 -8.68
N GLU A 65 6.37 5.09 -9.68
CA GLU A 65 5.52 5.19 -10.88
C GLU A 65 4.02 5.10 -10.55
N ILE A 66 3.65 4.14 -9.69
CA ILE A 66 2.27 3.98 -9.22
C ILE A 66 1.86 5.17 -8.34
N ALA A 67 2.77 5.64 -7.47
CA ALA A 67 2.53 6.80 -6.61
C ALA A 67 2.26 8.07 -7.43
N GLU A 68 3.02 8.30 -8.48
CA GLU A 68 2.86 9.45 -9.38
C GLU A 68 1.53 9.39 -10.14
N LYS A 69 1.13 8.21 -10.65
CA LYS A 69 -0.17 8.03 -11.28
C LYS A 69 -1.30 8.42 -10.33
N ILE A 70 -1.28 7.86 -9.11
CA ILE A 70 -2.31 8.17 -8.10
C ILE A 70 -2.33 9.67 -7.77
N GLN A 71 -1.17 10.29 -7.61
CA GLN A 71 -1.06 11.73 -7.33
C GLN A 71 -1.56 12.61 -8.48
N LYS A 72 -1.39 12.18 -9.73
CA LYS A 72 -1.93 12.84 -10.93
C LYS A 72 -3.42 12.56 -11.15
N GLY A 73 -4.09 11.84 -10.23
CA GLY A 73 -5.49 11.45 -10.38
C GLY A 73 -5.73 10.31 -11.37
N VAL A 74 -4.66 9.69 -11.89
CA VAL A 74 -4.74 8.55 -12.79
C VAL A 74 -4.76 7.28 -11.95
N ALA A 75 -5.84 6.50 -12.02
CA ALA A 75 -5.91 5.21 -11.35
C ALA A 75 -4.96 4.22 -12.05
N PRO A 76 -3.94 3.66 -11.37
CA PRO A 76 -3.18 2.54 -11.91
C PRO A 76 -4.09 1.33 -12.08
N CYS A 77 -3.73 0.36 -12.92
CA CYS A 77 -4.52 -0.87 -13.00
C CYS A 77 -4.12 -1.86 -11.91
N ASP A 78 -5.05 -2.72 -11.47
CA ASP A 78 -4.77 -3.72 -10.43
C ASP A 78 -3.65 -4.68 -10.85
N GLN A 79 -3.56 -5.02 -12.15
CA GLN A 79 -2.51 -5.88 -12.70
C GLN A 79 -1.11 -5.26 -12.57
N GLU A 80 -0.98 -3.94 -12.75
CA GLU A 80 0.27 -3.20 -12.54
C GLU A 80 0.73 -3.29 -11.09
N ILE A 81 -0.19 -3.06 -10.13
CA ILE A 81 0.09 -3.18 -8.69
C ILE A 81 0.51 -4.61 -8.34
N LYS A 82 -0.22 -5.61 -8.82
CA LYS A 82 0.06 -7.03 -8.56
C LYS A 82 1.43 -7.42 -9.09
N ARG A 83 1.76 -6.99 -10.32
CA ARG A 83 3.07 -7.22 -10.93
C ARG A 83 4.18 -6.57 -10.11
N TYR A 84 4.02 -5.30 -9.76
CA TYR A 84 4.99 -4.57 -8.96
C TYR A 84 5.28 -5.28 -7.64
N LEU A 85 4.25 -5.68 -6.89
CA LEU A 85 4.41 -6.36 -5.61
C LEU A 85 5.07 -7.74 -5.73
N LYS A 86 4.87 -8.44 -6.86
CA LYS A 86 5.49 -9.75 -7.13
C LYS A 86 6.96 -9.62 -7.53
N GLU A 87 7.29 -8.61 -8.33
CA GLU A 87 8.67 -8.36 -8.81
C GLU A 87 9.52 -7.64 -7.76
N SER A 88 8.88 -6.90 -6.87
CA SER A 88 9.52 -6.27 -5.72
C SER A 88 10.14 -7.31 -4.79
N LYS A 89 11.47 -7.34 -4.70
CA LYS A 89 12.18 -8.06 -3.64
C LYS A 89 12.05 -7.26 -2.33
N VAL A 90 10.90 -7.41 -1.66
CA VAL A 90 10.61 -6.75 -0.39
C VAL A 90 11.21 -7.56 0.76
N ASP A 91 12.46 -7.26 1.13
CA ASP A 91 13.13 -7.77 2.33
C ASP A 91 13.27 -6.67 3.41
#